data_AF-A0A3E2HIS9-F1
#
_entry.id   AF-A0A3E2HIS9-F1
#
_cell.length_a   1.000
_cell.length_b   1.000
_cell.length_c   1.000
_cell.angle_alpha   90.00
_cell.angle_beta   90.00
_cell.angle_gamma   90.00
#
_symmetry.space_group_name_H-M   'P 1'
#
loop_
_entity.id
_entity.type
_entity.pdbx_description
1 polymer ?
#
loop_
_entity_poly.entity_id
_entity_poly.type
_entity_poly.pdbx_seq_one_letter_code
_entity_poly.pdbx_strand_id
1 'polypeptide(L)'
;MASPQEILTAAKDKDFKLAGCGLFAQVLVLIKAGIALKICDQLGEACEVEKTIYKRLGAHPQILTTCGECESGAGKGLALEYLPAGPVVQHLALDKYTQKRESG
;
A
#
# COMPACT_ATOMS: atom_id res chain seq x y z
N MET A 1 -22.29 -3.83 2.93
CA MET A 1 -21.20 -2.94 2.49
C MET A 1 -20.67 -3.47 1.17
N ALA A 2 -20.30 -2.60 0.23
CA ALA A 2 -19.67 -3.03 -1.02
C ALA A 2 -18.27 -3.60 -0.72
N SER A 3 -17.90 -4.65 -1.43
CA SER A 3 -16.57 -5.26 -1.38
C SER A 3 -15.51 -4.31 -1.94
N PRO A 4 -14.23 -4.44 -1.54
CA PRO A 4 -13.12 -3.67 -2.11
C PRO A 4 -13.07 -3.75 -3.65
N GLN A 5 -13.35 -4.91 -4.24
CA GLN A 5 -13.42 -5.08 -5.69
C GLN A 5 -14.53 -4.23 -6.31
N GLU A 6 -15.76 -4.24 -5.75
CA GLU A 6 -16.87 -3.42 -6.27
C GLU A 6 -16.57 -1.92 -6.18
N ILE A 7 -15.94 -1.49 -5.08
CA ILE A 7 -15.52 -0.10 -4.88
C ILE A 7 -14.48 0.31 -5.94
N LEU A 8 -13.46 -0.53 -6.17
CA LEU A 8 -12.38 -0.28 -7.12
C LEU A 8 -12.86 -0.28 -8.57
N THR A 9 -13.80 -1.17 -8.93
CA THR A 9 -14.43 -1.19 -10.25
C THR A 9 -15.27 0.08 -10.50
N ALA A 10 -15.94 0.60 -9.48
CA ALA A 10 -16.80 1.78 -9.59
C ALA A 10 -16.01 3.11 -9.56
N ALA A 11 -14.78 3.10 -9.06
CA ALA A 11 -13.93 4.28 -8.96
C ALA A 11 -13.47 4.76 -10.35
N LYS A 12 -13.44 6.07 -10.54
CA LYS A 12 -12.92 6.71 -11.76
C LYS A 12 -11.48 7.11 -11.54
N ASP A 13 -10.72 7.29 -12.62
CA ASP A 13 -9.29 7.67 -12.55
C ASP A 13 -9.04 8.91 -11.68
N LYS A 14 -9.92 9.90 -11.75
CA LYS A 14 -9.86 11.13 -10.94
C LYS A 14 -10.01 10.92 -9.42
N ASP A 15 -10.57 9.78 -9.02
CA ASP A 15 -10.78 9.44 -7.62
C ASP A 15 -9.50 8.85 -6.99
N PHE A 16 -8.59 8.33 -7.83
CA PHE A 16 -7.29 7.85 -7.42
C PHE A 16 -6.29 9.00 -7.25
N LYS A 17 -5.46 8.90 -6.21
CA LYS A 17 -4.27 9.75 -6.05
C LYS A 17 -3.02 8.90 -6.00
N LEU A 18 -1.96 9.36 -6.63
CA LEU A 18 -0.65 8.72 -6.50
C LEU A 18 -0.12 8.96 -5.08
N ALA A 19 0.14 7.88 -4.34
CA ALA A 19 0.71 7.92 -2.99
C ALA A 19 2.23 7.67 -2.98
N GLY A 20 2.74 6.94 -3.98
CA GLY A 20 4.17 6.72 -4.13
C GLY A 20 4.51 5.83 -5.30
N CYS A 21 5.76 5.91 -5.74
CA CYS A 21 6.35 5.01 -6.73
C CYS A 21 7.60 4.38 -6.12
N GLY A 22 7.72 3.06 -6.25
CA GLY A 22 8.92 2.30 -5.91
C GLY A 22 9.55 1.71 -7.16
N LEU A 23 10.59 0.91 -6.96
CA LEU A 23 11.11 0.06 -8.04
C LEU A 23 10.04 -0.95 -8.45
N PHE A 24 9.62 -0.88 -9.72
CA PHE A 24 8.68 -1.79 -10.38
C PHE A 24 7.24 -1.76 -9.85
N ALA A 25 6.84 -0.72 -9.10
CA ALA A 25 5.47 -0.58 -8.67
C ALA A 25 5.07 0.86 -8.38
N GLN A 26 3.80 1.15 -8.58
CA GLN A 26 3.14 2.37 -8.14
C GLN A 26 2.02 2.07 -7.16
N VAL A 27 1.79 2.98 -6.21
CA VAL A 27 0.70 2.89 -5.24
C VAL A 27 -0.28 4.02 -5.47
N LEU A 28 -1.51 3.67 -5.82
CA LEU A 28 -2.62 4.58 -5.95
C LEU A 28 -3.53 4.45 -4.73
N VAL A 29 -4.13 5.54 -4.28
CA VAL A 29 -5.03 5.54 -3.12
C VAL A 29 -6.40 6.08 -3.47
N LEU A 30 -7.42 5.40 -2.98
CA LEU A 30 -8.80 5.83 -2.98
C LEU A 30 -9.17 6.26 -1.56
N ILE A 31 -8.82 7.50 -1.20
CA ILE A 31 -8.84 7.99 0.19
C ILE A 31 -10.21 7.81 0.85
N LYS A 32 -11.30 8.14 0.13
CA LYS A 32 -12.67 8.03 0.68
C LYS A 32 -13.04 6.60 1.07
N ALA A 33 -12.49 5.62 0.36
CA ALA A 33 -12.73 4.21 0.63
C ALA A 33 -11.72 3.60 1.62
N GLY A 34 -10.65 4.32 1.94
CA GLY A 34 -9.57 3.79 2.78
C GLY A 34 -8.81 2.63 2.10
N ILE A 35 -8.67 2.66 0.77
CA ILE A 35 -7.99 1.60 -0.01
C ILE A 35 -6.73 2.16 -0.67
N ALA A 36 -5.64 1.41 -0.57
CA ALA A 36 -4.42 1.57 -1.36
C ALA A 36 -4.30 0.41 -2.36
N LEU A 37 -4.09 0.72 -3.63
CA LEU A 37 -3.90 -0.24 -4.71
C LEU A 37 -2.45 -0.18 -5.17
N LYS A 38 -1.69 -1.25 -4.90
CA LYS A 38 -0.30 -1.41 -5.37
C LYS A 38 -0.31 -2.15 -6.71
N ILE A 39 0.12 -1.48 -7.77
CA ILE A 39 0.18 -2.00 -9.14
C ILE A 39 1.65 -2.28 -9.46
N CYS A 40 1.99 -3.53 -9.80
CA CYS A 40 3.33 -3.91 -10.26
C CYS A 40 3.48 -3.56 -11.75
N ASP A 41 4.55 -2.87 -12.14
CA ASP A 41 4.87 -2.57 -13.56
C ASP A 41 5.30 -3.83 -14.32
N GLN A 42 5.94 -4.75 -13.60
CA GLN A 42 6.35 -6.06 -14.09
C GLN A 42 5.90 -7.13 -13.08
N LEU A 43 5.14 -8.10 -13.57
CA LEU A 43 4.78 -9.26 -12.76
C LEU A 43 6.00 -10.17 -12.64
N GLY A 44 6.41 -10.42 -11.40
CA GLY A 44 7.54 -11.30 -11.08
C GLY A 44 7.31 -12.03 -9.77
N GLU A 45 8.23 -12.94 -9.44
CA GLU A 45 8.16 -13.80 -8.24
C GLU A 45 7.93 -12.99 -6.95
N ALA A 46 8.55 -11.81 -6.85
CA ALA A 46 8.40 -10.93 -5.70
C ALA A 46 6.93 -10.52 -5.44
N CYS A 47 6.13 -10.26 -6.49
CA CYS A 47 4.72 -9.90 -6.33
C CYS A 47 3.91 -11.10 -5.79
N GLU A 48 4.26 -12.35 -6.15
CA GLU A 48 3.59 -13.56 -5.62
C GLU A 48 4.00 -13.89 -4.17
N VAL A 49 5.28 -13.70 -3.85
CA VAL A 49 5.78 -13.87 -2.48
C VAL A 49 5.12 -12.86 -1.54
N GLU A 50 5.01 -11.59 -1.95
CA GLU A 50 4.35 -10.54 -1.16
C GLU A 50 2.89 -10.90 -0.83
N LYS A 51 2.12 -11.38 -1.82
CA LYS A 51 0.74 -11.87 -1.57
C LYS A 51 0.70 -12.98 -0.53
N THR A 52 1.66 -13.90 -0.60
CA THR A 52 1.73 -15.04 0.34
C THR A 52 2.06 -14.58 1.77
N ILE A 53 2.93 -13.58 1.91
CA ILE A 53 3.24 -12.95 3.20
C ILE A 53 1.98 -12.36 3.81
N TYR A 54 1.24 -11.54 3.06
CA TYR A 54 0.01 -10.94 3.56
C TYR A 54 -1.09 -11.95 3.87
N LYS A 55 -1.26 -13.02 3.07
CA LYS A 55 -2.21 -14.10 3.38
C LYS A 55 -1.91 -14.80 4.72
N ARG A 56 -0.64 -14.89 5.10
CA ARG A 56 -0.21 -15.56 6.35
C ARG A 56 -0.23 -14.63 7.56
N LEU A 57 0.20 -13.37 7.36
CA LEU A 57 0.50 -12.45 8.46
C LEU A 57 -0.50 -11.29 8.57
N GLY A 58 -1.29 -11.01 7.53
CA GLY A 58 -2.17 -9.83 7.44
C GLY A 58 -3.35 -9.82 8.40
N ALA A 59 -3.58 -10.90 9.17
CA ALA A 59 -4.55 -10.90 10.26
C ALA A 59 -4.03 -10.24 11.55
N HIS A 60 -2.72 -9.93 11.62
CA HIS A 60 -2.14 -9.29 12.79
C HIS A 60 -2.45 -7.78 12.80
N PRO A 61 -2.88 -7.20 13.95
CA PRO A 61 -3.35 -5.81 14.01
C PRO A 61 -2.28 -4.73 13.74
N GLN A 62 -1.01 -5.11 13.67
CA GLN A 62 0.12 -4.21 13.38
C GLN A 62 0.72 -4.43 11.98
N ILE A 63 0.10 -5.28 11.16
CA ILE A 63 0.48 -5.53 9.78
C ILE A 63 -0.65 -5.02 8.90
N LEU A 64 -0.31 -4.38 7.78
CA LEU A 64 -1.30 -3.88 6.85
C LEU A 64 -2.25 -5.00 6.41
N THR A 65 -3.54 -4.75 6.52
CA THR A 65 -4.58 -5.66 6.05
C THR A 65 -4.62 -5.66 4.54
N THR A 66 -4.63 -6.85 3.93
CA THR A 66 -4.86 -7.01 2.50
C THR A 66 -6.30 -7.43 2.22
N CYS A 67 -6.88 -6.88 1.15
CA CYS A 67 -8.14 -7.35 0.59
C CYS A 67 -7.94 -8.39 -0.53
N GLY A 68 -6.68 -8.74 -0.82
CA GLY A 68 -6.30 -9.58 -1.95
C GLY A 68 -6.06 -8.78 -3.22
N GLU A 69 -5.97 -9.49 -4.34
CA GLU A 69 -5.84 -8.86 -5.65
C GLU A 69 -7.17 -8.26 -6.07
N CYS A 70 -7.10 -7.07 -6.64
CA CYS A 70 -8.24 -6.38 -7.21
C CYS A 70 -7.90 -5.76 -8.56
N GLU A 71 -8.94 -5.50 -9.33
CA GLU A 71 -8.86 -4.79 -10.61
C GLU A 71 -9.65 -3.48 -10.55
N SER A 72 -9.14 -2.45 -11.24
CA SER A 72 -9.74 -1.12 -11.32
C SER A 72 -9.48 -0.52 -12.70
N GLY A 73 -10.11 0.62 -13.01
CA GLY A 73 -9.78 1.40 -14.21
C GLY A 73 -8.30 1.83 -14.28
N ALA A 74 -7.64 1.98 -13.13
CA ALA A 74 -6.23 2.34 -13.05
C ALA A 74 -5.27 1.15 -13.23
N GLY A 75 -5.78 -0.08 -13.24
CA GLY A 75 -5.01 -1.32 -13.39
C GLY A 75 -5.34 -2.39 -12.34
N LYS A 76 -4.64 -3.52 -12.47
CA LYS A 76 -4.74 -4.68 -11.57
C LYS A 76 -3.59 -4.67 -10.58
N GLY A 77 -3.88 -4.95 -9.30
CA GLY A 77 -2.88 -4.90 -8.25
C GLY A 77 -3.34 -5.51 -6.93
N LEU A 78 -2.49 -5.41 -5.92
CA LEU A 78 -2.79 -5.81 -4.55
C LEU A 78 -3.52 -4.67 -3.84
N ALA A 79 -4.73 -4.94 -3.34
CA ALA A 79 -5.48 -4.00 -2.52
C ALA A 79 -5.11 -4.16 -1.04
N LEU A 80 -4.80 -3.03 -0.41
CA LEU A 80 -4.37 -2.90 0.97
C LEU A 80 -5.21 -1.83 1.66
N GLU A 81 -5.28 -1.88 2.99
CA GLU A 81 -5.81 -0.75 3.74
C GLU A 81 -4.93 0.51 3.55
N TYR A 82 -5.57 1.67 3.47
CA TYR A 82 -4.88 2.95 3.41
C TYR A 82 -4.77 3.56 4.82
N LEU A 83 -3.54 3.85 5.24
CA LEU A 83 -3.26 4.55 6.49
C LEU A 83 -3.02 6.04 6.23
N PRO A 84 -3.96 6.94 6.60
CA PRO A 84 -3.87 8.37 6.28
C PRO A 84 -2.79 9.12 7.07
N ALA A 85 -2.29 8.53 8.16
CA ALA A 85 -1.21 9.12 8.95
C ALA A 85 0.12 9.20 8.17
N GLY A 86 0.29 8.40 7.12
CA GLY A 86 1.50 8.39 6.30
C GLY A 86 2.71 7.75 7.00
N PRO A 87 3.90 7.83 6.37
CA PRO A 87 5.11 7.16 6.84
C PRO A 87 5.62 7.72 8.18
N VAL A 88 6.09 6.83 9.07
CA VAL A 88 6.65 7.21 10.38
C VAL A 88 7.77 8.24 10.27
N VAL A 89 8.60 8.20 9.22
CA VAL A 89 9.70 9.15 9.00
C VAL A 89 9.25 10.62 8.98
N GLN A 90 8.00 10.91 8.61
CA GLN A 90 7.45 12.26 8.61
C GLN A 90 7.08 12.76 10.01
N HIS A 91 6.95 11.84 10.97
CA HIS A 91 6.59 12.09 12.36
C HIS A 91 7.79 11.98 13.30
N LEU A 92 8.94 11.53 12.79
CA LEU A 92 10.18 11.50 13.57
C LEU A 92 10.73 12.93 13.66
N ALA A 93 10.96 13.38 14.90
CA ALA A 93 11.82 14.52 15.17
C ALA A 93 13.28 14.11 14.90
N LEU A 94 13.65 14.02 13.61
CA LEU A 94 14.97 13.56 13.15
C LEU A 94 16.13 14.39 13.73
N ASP A 95 15.85 15.63 14.10
CA ASP A 95 16.73 16.54 14.85
C ASP A 95 17.16 15.98 16.23
N LYS A 96 16.31 15.16 16.86
CA LYS A 96 16.60 14.55 18.17
C LYS A 96 17.41 13.25 18.11
N TYR A 97 17.64 12.68 16.92
CA TYR A 97 18.39 11.43 16.73
C TYR A 97 19.85 11.66 16.29
N THR A 98 20.41 12.83 16.59
CA THR A 98 21.81 13.21 16.27
C THR A 98 22.87 12.56 17.18
N GLN A 99 22.53 11.50 17.93
CA GLN A 99 23.58 10.75 18.64
C GLN A 99 24.51 10.08 17.63
N LYS A 100 25.74 10.62 17.56
CA LYS A 100 26.90 10.04 16.89
C LYS A 100 26.86 8.52 17.06
N ARG A 101 26.87 7.77 15.96
CA ARG A 101 27.28 6.37 16.02
C ARG A 101 28.69 6.35 16.58
N GLU A 102 28.87 5.86 17.79
CA GLU A 102 30.18 5.43 18.25
C GLU A 102 30.56 4.24 17.36
N SER A 103 31.55 4.45 16.50
CA SER A 103 32.17 3.37 15.74
C SER A 103 32.86 2.44 16.73
N GLY A 104 32.24 1.28 16.98
CA GLY A 104 32.90 0.12 17.60
C GLY A 104 33.75 -0.64 16.60
#